data_AF-A0AAD6VLF1-F1
#
_entry.id   AF-A0AAD6VLF1-F1
#
_cell.length_a   1.000
_cell.length_b   1.000
_cell.length_c   1.000
_cell.angle_alpha   90.00
_cell.angle_beta   90.00
_cell.angle_gamma   90.00
#
_symmetry.space_group_name_H-M   'P 1'
#
loop_
_entity.id
_entity.type
_entity.pdbx_description
1 polymer ?
#
loop_
_entity_poly.entity_id
_entity_poly.type
_entity_poly.pdbx_seq_one_letter_code
_entity_poly.pdbx_strand_id
1 'polypeptide(L)'
;MHTRLPLRDRCNTVLRVSTNREPTSTKSKLPATLVSSAGNTPPTASARHSPRFRMSPPPVPSVGPHPLEDIPENGPGGPRQFITYVFLFSPSSPHQAIPPGGWTHILRILPASAKNPSGTMQVVKPAAGTAQTVRLYTPAQRADNALPLNTCHILAARDFLALALPYQAAMDAEPPVQPCRADAVRVLLVGPLRALLTVAMTYIAFAARCTVVHVMRSVVEEGEDTQACEMLGADARMGLGEREIRCLEWLAREGL
;
A
#
# COMPACT_ATOMS: atom_id res chain seq x y z
N MET A 1 9.87 25.14 -15.23
CA MET A 1 9.83 23.85 -14.52
C MET A 1 9.59 24.14 -13.05
N HIS A 2 8.63 23.47 -12.39
CA HIS A 2 8.47 23.58 -10.94
C HIS A 2 9.20 22.44 -10.24
N THR A 3 10.15 22.77 -9.37
CA THR A 3 10.79 21.81 -8.46
C THR A 3 9.75 21.30 -7.47
N ARG A 4 9.37 20.02 -7.59
CA ARG A 4 8.45 19.37 -6.65
C ARG A 4 9.11 19.30 -5.27
N LEU A 5 8.43 19.84 -4.25
CA LEU A 5 8.87 19.71 -2.86
C LEU A 5 8.70 18.26 -2.38
N PRO A 6 9.58 17.74 -1.50
CA PRO A 6 9.48 16.38 -0.99
C PRO A 6 8.21 16.22 -0.12
N LEU A 7 7.75 14.97 0.02
CA LEU A 7 6.44 14.63 0.62
C LEU A 7 6.14 15.32 1.96
N ARG A 8 7.14 15.45 2.85
CA ARG A 8 7.03 16.13 4.15
C ARG A 8 6.55 17.60 4.06
N ASP A 9 6.86 18.26 2.94
CA ASP A 9 6.59 19.69 2.70
C ASP A 9 5.29 19.88 1.86
N ARG A 10 4.78 18.80 1.25
CA ARG A 10 3.46 18.77 0.56
C ARG A 10 2.33 18.44 1.53
N CYS A 11 2.57 17.53 2.48
CA CYS A 11 1.62 17.19 3.53
C CYS A 11 1.74 18.20 4.68
N ASN A 12 0.86 19.21 4.73
CA ASN A 12 0.87 20.26 5.75
C ASN A 12 0.41 19.79 7.15
N THR A 13 0.79 18.57 7.52
CA THR A 13 0.68 18.01 8.87
C THR A 13 1.70 18.69 9.78
N VAL A 14 1.27 19.77 10.43
CA VAL A 14 2.02 20.37 11.55
C VAL A 14 2.08 19.36 12.70
N LEU A 15 3.15 18.55 12.71
CA LEU A 15 3.52 17.72 13.85
C LEU A 15 3.90 18.65 15.01
N ARG A 16 2.91 19.02 15.83
CA ARG A 16 3.12 19.69 17.12
C ARG A 16 3.85 18.75 18.07
N VAL A 17 5.17 18.69 17.92
CA VAL A 17 6.09 18.12 18.89
C VAL A 17 6.13 19.06 20.10
N SER A 18 5.20 18.85 21.03
CA SER A 18 5.16 19.57 22.31
C SER A 18 6.26 19.08 23.25
N THR A 19 7.51 19.36 22.91
CA THR A 19 8.66 19.19 23.81
C THR A 19 8.63 20.27 24.89
N ASN A 20 8.07 19.94 26.06
CA ASN A 20 8.34 20.66 27.30
C ASN A 20 9.82 20.46 27.69
N ARG A 21 10.72 21.22 27.09
CA ARG A 21 12.12 21.42 27.51
C ARG A 21 12.67 22.71 26.91
N GLU A 22 12.73 23.74 27.74
CA GLU A 22 13.49 24.96 27.50
C GLU A 22 14.98 24.76 27.88
N PRO A 23 15.91 25.69 27.56
CA PRO A 23 16.80 25.41 26.44
C PRO A 23 18.29 25.43 26.81
N THR A 24 19.14 24.93 25.90
CA THR A 24 20.55 25.31 25.84
C THR A 24 20.96 25.68 24.42
N SER A 25 21.77 26.72 24.31
CA SER A 25 22.19 27.36 23.06
C SER A 25 23.58 26.87 22.63
N THR A 26 23.80 26.71 21.32
CA THR A 26 25.09 27.03 20.68
C THR A 26 24.93 27.19 19.16
N LYS A 27 25.91 27.82 18.48
CA LYS A 27 25.80 28.34 17.11
C LYS A 27 26.83 27.71 16.15
N SER A 28 26.42 27.34 14.93
CA SER A 28 27.26 27.25 13.71
C SER A 28 26.31 27.22 12.49
N LYS A 29 26.29 28.17 11.53
CA LYS A 29 27.26 28.67 10.52
C LYS A 29 27.39 27.78 9.25
N LEU A 30 27.10 28.41 8.11
CA LEU A 30 27.15 27.98 6.68
C LEU A 30 28.56 28.27 6.06
N PRO A 31 28.90 28.04 4.75
CA PRO A 31 28.16 27.64 3.51
C PRO A 31 28.62 26.25 2.95
N ALA A 32 28.55 25.79 1.68
CA ALA A 32 28.26 26.30 0.30
C ALA A 32 27.55 25.18 -0.54
N THR A 33 26.99 25.26 -1.77
CA THR A 33 27.03 26.08 -3.03
C THR A 33 27.86 25.48 -4.20
N LEU A 34 27.27 25.49 -5.42
CA LEU A 34 27.81 25.06 -6.76
C LEU A 34 27.83 23.52 -7.03
N VAL A 35 27.68 22.98 -8.26
CA VAL A 35 27.42 23.56 -9.61
C VAL A 35 26.64 22.56 -10.52
N SER A 36 26.10 23.02 -11.66
CA SER A 36 25.38 22.17 -12.65
C SER A 36 26.26 21.65 -13.79
N SER A 37 25.84 20.55 -14.44
CA SER A 37 26.25 20.21 -15.81
C SER A 37 25.12 19.47 -16.54
N ALA A 38 25.16 19.45 -17.88
CA ALA A 38 24.14 18.85 -18.75
C ALA A 38 24.78 17.86 -19.75
N GLY A 39 24.01 16.88 -20.21
CA GLY A 39 24.41 15.88 -21.20
C GLY A 39 23.20 15.41 -22.04
N ASN A 40 23.43 15.10 -23.31
CA ASN A 40 22.37 15.07 -24.33
C ASN A 40 22.04 13.67 -24.90
N THR A 41 20.79 13.58 -25.36
CA THR A 41 20.29 12.72 -26.47
C THR A 41 20.17 11.19 -26.30
N PRO A 42 19.20 10.54 -26.99
CA PRO A 42 18.87 9.12 -26.83
C PRO A 42 19.26 8.25 -28.03
N PRO A 43 19.14 6.91 -27.91
CA PRO A 43 18.91 6.01 -29.03
C PRO A 43 17.51 5.35 -28.99
N THR A 44 16.83 5.32 -30.13
CA THR A 44 15.63 4.50 -30.36
C THR A 44 15.98 3.09 -30.81
N ALA A 45 15.39 2.07 -30.18
CA ALA A 45 15.26 0.72 -30.75
C ALA A 45 13.97 0.06 -30.24
N SER A 46 13.38 -0.84 -31.03
CA SER A 46 12.09 -1.49 -30.72
C SER A 46 12.25 -3.00 -30.57
N ALA A 47 11.69 -3.57 -29.50
CA ALA A 47 11.46 -5.00 -29.35
C ALA A 47 10.14 -5.23 -28.59
N ARG A 48 9.13 -5.79 -29.25
CA ARG A 48 7.88 -6.19 -28.59
C ARG A 48 8.01 -7.58 -27.99
N HIS A 49 8.48 -7.65 -26.74
CA HIS A 49 8.24 -8.81 -25.89
C HIS A 49 7.28 -8.39 -24.77
N SER A 50 6.08 -8.97 -24.75
CA SER A 50 5.17 -8.84 -23.61
C SER A 50 5.83 -9.53 -22.41
N PRO A 51 6.15 -8.82 -21.31
CA PRO A 51 6.71 -9.47 -20.14
C PRO A 51 5.61 -10.34 -19.52
N ARG A 52 5.84 -11.66 -19.48
CA ARG A 52 5.10 -12.52 -18.55
C ARG A 52 5.49 -12.08 -17.15
N PHE A 53 4.60 -11.40 -16.45
CA PHE A 53 4.79 -11.12 -15.04
C PHE A 53 4.92 -12.47 -14.32
N ARG A 54 6.09 -12.69 -13.72
CA ARG A 54 6.30 -13.69 -12.69
C ARG A 54 6.94 -12.92 -11.57
N MET A 55 6.21 -12.69 -10.48
CA MET A 55 6.80 -12.11 -9.27
C MET A 55 7.71 -13.16 -8.63
N SER A 56 8.91 -13.31 -9.19
CA SER A 56 9.99 -14.06 -8.55
C SER A 56 10.16 -13.48 -7.14
N PRO A 57 10.02 -14.29 -6.07
CA PRO A 57 10.26 -13.78 -4.73
C PRO A 57 11.70 -13.24 -4.65
N PRO A 58 11.95 -12.16 -3.89
CA PRO A 58 13.31 -11.70 -3.64
C PRO A 58 14.12 -12.85 -3.03
N PRO A 59 15.45 -12.91 -3.28
CA PRO A 59 16.29 -14.02 -2.82
C PRO A 59 16.17 -14.17 -1.30
N VAL A 60 15.47 -15.22 -0.88
CA VAL A 60 15.18 -15.48 0.54
C VAL A 60 16.51 -15.78 1.24
N PRO A 61 16.91 -15.01 2.27
CA PRO A 61 18.11 -15.34 3.02
C PRO A 61 17.91 -16.70 3.69
N SER A 62 18.89 -17.60 3.53
CA SER A 62 18.86 -18.93 4.13
C SER A 62 19.05 -18.84 5.65
N VAL A 63 17.96 -18.58 6.37
CA VAL A 63 17.90 -18.55 7.83
C VAL A 63 17.57 -19.95 8.36
N GLY A 64 18.23 -20.37 9.44
CA GLY A 64 17.98 -21.66 10.09
C GLY A 64 16.57 -21.77 10.70
N PRO A 65 16.15 -22.97 11.14
CA PRO A 65 14.78 -23.28 11.50
C PRO A 65 14.32 -22.64 12.83
N HIS A 66 14.02 -21.35 12.79
CA HIS A 66 13.02 -20.77 13.66
C HIS A 66 11.66 -20.92 13.00
N PRO A 67 10.62 -21.38 13.72
CA PRO A 67 9.26 -21.32 13.20
C PRO A 67 8.85 -19.85 13.06
N LEU A 68 8.83 -19.38 11.82
CA LEU A 68 7.69 -18.58 11.39
C LEU A 68 6.47 -19.42 11.78
N GLU A 69 5.61 -18.91 12.66
CA GLU A 69 4.28 -19.48 12.79
C GLU A 69 3.63 -19.34 11.41
N ASP A 70 3.50 -20.48 10.74
CA ASP A 70 2.64 -20.62 9.57
C ASP A 70 1.29 -20.07 9.97
N ILE A 71 0.80 -19.09 9.20
CA ILE A 71 -0.54 -18.56 9.41
C ILE A 71 -1.45 -19.77 9.18
N PRO A 72 -2.13 -20.30 10.21
CA PRO A 72 -2.80 -21.60 10.10
C PRO A 72 -3.78 -21.50 8.93
N GLU A 73 -3.76 -22.48 8.02
CA GLU A 73 -4.59 -22.45 6.81
C GLU A 73 -6.03 -22.17 7.20
N ASN A 74 -6.46 -20.93 7.01
CA ASN A 74 -7.62 -20.45 7.72
C ASN A 74 -8.87 -21.05 7.06
N GLY A 75 -9.70 -21.68 7.90
CA GLY A 75 -11.04 -22.11 7.48
C GLY A 75 -11.84 -20.95 6.85
N PRO A 76 -12.87 -21.27 6.06
CA PRO A 76 -13.55 -20.31 5.18
C PRO A 76 -13.97 -19.03 5.92
N GLY A 77 -13.29 -17.93 5.61
CA GLY A 77 -13.53 -16.60 6.19
C GLY A 77 -12.34 -15.94 6.89
N GLY A 78 -11.20 -16.62 7.09
CA GLY A 78 -10.00 -15.98 7.65
C GLY A 78 -9.18 -15.12 6.64
N PRO A 79 -8.02 -14.61 7.05
CA PRO A 79 -7.11 -13.87 6.18
C PRO A 79 -6.51 -14.78 5.11
N ARG A 80 -6.52 -14.32 3.86
CA ARG A 80 -5.83 -14.96 2.74
C ARG A 80 -4.68 -14.10 2.24
N GLN A 81 -3.62 -14.71 1.74
CA GLN A 81 -2.59 -13.98 0.98
C GLN A 81 -3.19 -13.55 -0.37
N PHE A 82 -2.80 -12.38 -0.86
CA PHE A 82 -3.23 -11.86 -2.17
C PHE A 82 -2.04 -11.47 -3.07
N ILE A 83 -0.99 -10.90 -2.47
CA ILE A 83 0.36 -10.88 -3.03
C ILE A 83 1.35 -11.19 -1.90
N THR A 84 2.63 -11.42 -2.20
CA THR A 84 3.65 -11.61 -1.16
C THR A 84 3.62 -10.44 -0.17
N TYR A 85 3.59 -10.77 1.12
CA TYR A 85 3.49 -9.84 2.27
C TYR A 85 2.13 -9.15 2.50
N VAL A 86 1.15 -9.23 1.59
CA VAL A 86 -0.16 -8.56 1.72
C VAL A 86 -1.30 -9.56 1.80
N PHE A 87 -2.07 -9.46 2.88
CA PHE A 87 -3.18 -10.34 3.22
C PHE A 87 -4.50 -9.57 3.24
N LEU A 88 -5.57 -10.19 2.75
CA LEU A 88 -6.92 -9.63 2.75
C LEU A 88 -7.79 -10.37 3.76
N PHE A 89 -8.54 -9.62 4.58
CA PHE A 89 -9.52 -10.15 5.52
C PHE A 89 -10.81 -9.33 5.43
N SER A 90 -11.89 -9.96 4.96
CA SER A 90 -13.21 -9.34 4.80
C SER A 90 -14.17 -9.85 5.88
N PRO A 91 -14.12 -9.30 7.12
CA PRO A 91 -14.90 -9.82 8.23
C PRO A 91 -16.41 -9.61 8.05
N SER A 92 -17.20 -10.56 8.54
CA SER A 92 -18.67 -10.50 8.53
C SER A 92 -19.24 -9.39 9.44
N SER A 93 -18.42 -8.80 10.30
CA SER A 93 -18.76 -7.65 11.14
C SER A 93 -17.58 -6.67 11.22
N PRO A 94 -17.79 -5.34 11.14
CA PRO A 94 -16.70 -4.35 11.28
C PRO A 94 -16.03 -4.40 12.66
N HIS A 95 -16.71 -4.97 13.66
CA HIS A 95 -16.22 -5.16 15.04
C HIS A 95 -15.57 -6.53 15.29
N GLN A 96 -15.50 -7.40 14.28
CA GLN A 96 -14.81 -8.69 14.42
C GLN A 96 -13.35 -8.48 14.84
N ALA A 97 -12.88 -9.35 15.74
CA ALA A 97 -11.50 -9.37 16.19
C ALA A 97 -10.57 -9.60 14.99
N ILE A 98 -9.37 -9.02 15.05
CA ILE A 98 -8.33 -9.33 14.08
C ILE A 98 -7.73 -10.67 14.50
N PRO A 99 -7.70 -11.69 13.61
CA PRO A 99 -7.09 -12.98 13.93
C PRO A 99 -5.58 -12.84 14.20
N PRO A 100 -4.98 -13.72 15.01
CA PRO A 100 -3.53 -13.75 15.19
C PRO A 100 -2.81 -14.06 13.87
N GLY A 101 -1.52 -13.70 13.78
CA GLY A 101 -0.73 -13.91 12.56
C GLY A 101 0.58 -13.12 12.44
N GLY A 102 1.08 -12.52 13.51
CA GLY A 102 2.35 -11.76 13.48
C GLY A 102 2.30 -10.50 12.59
N TRP A 103 1.16 -9.83 12.51
CA TRP A 103 0.99 -8.65 11.66
C TRP A 103 1.92 -7.51 12.07
N THR A 104 2.69 -7.00 11.11
CA THR A 104 3.55 -5.81 11.28
C THR A 104 2.76 -4.52 11.05
N HIS A 105 1.83 -4.56 10.10
CA HIS A 105 1.06 -3.41 9.62
C HIS A 105 -0.40 -3.83 9.37
N ILE A 106 -1.35 -2.97 9.71
CA ILE A 106 -2.79 -3.23 9.55
C ILE A 106 -3.48 -1.99 8.98
N LEU A 107 -4.19 -2.15 7.88
CA LEU A 107 -5.08 -1.12 7.31
C LEU A 107 -6.54 -1.55 7.50
N ARG A 108 -7.29 -0.87 8.36
CA ARG A 108 -8.74 -1.11 8.54
C ARG A 108 -9.57 -0.10 7.75
N ILE A 109 -10.41 -0.59 6.85
CA ILE A 109 -11.48 0.18 6.20
C ILE A 109 -12.77 -0.07 6.98
N LEU A 110 -13.33 0.98 7.57
CA LEU A 110 -14.45 0.91 8.52
C LEU A 110 -15.60 1.83 8.09
N PRO A 111 -16.86 1.48 8.36
CA PRO A 111 -17.98 2.40 8.16
C PRO A 111 -17.85 3.61 9.11
N ALA A 112 -18.19 4.79 8.60
CA ALA A 112 -18.26 6.01 9.39
C ALA A 112 -19.30 5.91 10.51
N SER A 113 -19.08 6.70 11.56
CA SER A 113 -19.92 6.76 12.76
C SER A 113 -20.00 8.20 13.27
N ALA A 114 -20.94 8.50 14.17
CA ALA A 114 -21.03 9.83 14.78
C ALA A 114 -19.74 10.29 15.51
N LYS A 115 -18.89 9.33 15.93
CA LYS A 115 -17.57 9.61 16.54
C LYS A 115 -16.41 9.69 15.53
N ASN A 116 -16.58 9.15 14.33
CA ASN A 116 -15.54 9.08 13.28
C ASN A 116 -16.22 9.30 11.92
N PRO A 117 -16.39 10.56 11.46
CA PRO A 117 -17.14 10.86 10.24
C PRO A 117 -16.40 10.40 8.98
N SER A 118 -17.13 10.29 7.87
CA SER A 118 -16.55 9.86 6.60
C SER A 118 -15.44 10.81 6.11
N GLY A 119 -14.35 10.25 5.57
CA GLY A 119 -13.16 11.01 5.20
C GLY A 119 -12.11 11.09 6.32
N THR A 120 -12.42 10.61 7.52
CA THR A 120 -11.48 10.58 8.64
C THR A 120 -10.46 9.46 8.46
N MET A 121 -9.18 9.79 8.60
CA MET A 121 -8.11 8.82 8.83
C MET A 121 -7.66 8.89 10.30
N GLN A 122 -7.48 7.74 10.94
CA GLN A 122 -6.85 7.63 12.26
C GLN A 122 -5.64 6.71 12.19
N VAL A 123 -4.44 7.26 12.44
CA VAL A 123 -3.26 6.46 12.74
C VAL A 123 -3.32 6.10 14.23
N VAL A 124 -3.35 4.81 14.54
CA VAL A 124 -3.29 4.31 15.91
C VAL A 124 -1.83 4.13 16.27
N LYS A 125 -1.34 4.89 17.27
CA LYS A 125 0.02 4.71 17.79
C LYS A 125 0.17 3.28 18.32
N PRO A 126 1.17 2.50 17.85
CA PRO A 126 1.38 1.16 18.35
C PRO A 126 1.80 1.20 19.83
N ALA A 127 1.30 0.25 20.61
CA ALA A 127 1.94 -0.17 21.85
C ALA A 127 3.19 -1.03 21.51
N ALA A 128 4.08 -1.22 22.47
CA ALA A 128 5.27 -2.08 22.29
C ALA A 128 4.84 -3.49 21.84
N GLY A 129 5.43 -3.99 20.75
CA GLY A 129 5.10 -5.28 20.17
C GLY A 129 3.78 -5.37 19.39
N THR A 130 3.10 -4.25 19.08
CA THR A 130 1.83 -4.26 18.32
C THR A 130 1.97 -3.66 16.92
N ALA A 131 1.17 -4.16 15.98
CA ALA A 131 1.15 -3.74 14.59
C ALA A 131 0.85 -2.24 14.40
N GLN A 132 1.58 -1.57 13.49
CA GLN A 132 1.23 -0.22 13.06
C GLN A 132 -0.16 -0.24 12.39
N THR A 133 -1.13 0.47 12.94
CA THR A 133 -2.53 0.37 12.49
C THR A 133 -3.07 1.70 11.97
N VAL A 134 -3.50 1.73 10.72
CA VAL A 134 -4.24 2.85 10.11
C VAL A 134 -5.71 2.47 9.98
N ARG A 135 -6.61 3.42 10.25
CA ARG A 135 -8.06 3.28 10.07
C ARG A 135 -8.57 4.34 9.10
N LEU A 136 -9.37 3.93 8.12
CA LEU A 136 -10.02 4.79 7.12
C LEU A 136 -11.53 4.67 7.29
N TYR A 137 -12.22 5.78 7.52
CA TYR A 137 -13.66 5.81 7.77
C TYR A 137 -14.44 6.18 6.50
N THR A 138 -15.02 5.19 5.83
CA THR A 138 -15.79 5.35 4.58
C THR A 138 -17.24 5.72 4.85
N PRO A 139 -18.02 6.22 3.88
CA PRO A 139 -19.47 6.27 4.04
C PRO A 139 -20.02 4.87 4.37
N ALA A 140 -21.19 4.80 5.00
CA ALA A 140 -21.97 3.57 4.95
C ALA A 140 -22.23 3.25 3.48
N GLN A 141 -21.94 2.01 3.07
CA GLN A 141 -21.90 1.63 1.65
C GLN A 141 -23.28 1.83 1.02
N ARG A 142 -23.37 2.77 0.07
CA ARG A 142 -24.59 2.95 -0.73
C ARG A 142 -24.75 1.76 -1.69
N ALA A 143 -25.99 1.49 -2.09
CA ALA A 143 -26.29 0.47 -3.09
C ALA A 143 -25.80 0.86 -4.51
N ASP A 144 -25.53 2.15 -4.74
CA ASP A 144 -24.89 2.63 -5.95
C ASP A 144 -23.50 1.99 -6.14
N ASN A 145 -23.15 1.64 -7.39
CA ASN A 145 -21.90 0.96 -7.75
C ASN A 145 -20.62 1.80 -7.58
N ALA A 146 -20.68 2.92 -6.86
CA ALA A 146 -19.58 3.85 -6.68
C ALA A 146 -18.40 3.26 -5.90
N LEU A 147 -17.19 3.77 -6.18
CA LEU A 147 -15.97 3.55 -5.40
C LEU A 147 -16.24 3.69 -3.89
N PRO A 148 -15.96 2.66 -3.07
CA PRO A 148 -16.20 2.70 -1.62
C PRO A 148 -15.24 3.64 -0.86
N LEU A 149 -14.26 4.21 -1.55
CA LEU A 149 -13.17 5.03 -1.02
C LEU A 149 -13.09 6.35 -1.79
N ASN A 150 -12.84 7.45 -1.09
CA ASN A 150 -12.49 8.71 -1.73
C ASN A 150 -10.98 8.74 -2.10
N THR A 151 -10.61 9.70 -2.95
CA THR A 151 -9.21 9.95 -3.36
C THR A 151 -8.23 9.99 -2.19
N CYS A 152 -8.55 10.69 -1.11
CA CYS A 152 -7.68 10.85 0.05
C CYS A 152 -7.41 9.52 0.77
N HIS A 153 -8.42 8.65 0.90
CA HIS A 153 -8.27 7.32 1.47
C HIS A 153 -7.38 6.42 0.59
N ILE A 154 -7.54 6.48 -0.74
CA ILE A 154 -6.76 5.64 -1.66
C ILE A 154 -5.29 6.07 -1.66
N LEU A 155 -5.00 7.38 -1.67
CA LEU A 155 -3.63 7.90 -1.54
C LEU A 155 -3.01 7.55 -0.19
N ALA A 156 -3.72 7.79 0.92
CA ALA A 156 -3.22 7.46 2.25
C ALA A 156 -2.98 5.94 2.44
N ALA A 157 -3.83 5.10 1.85
CA ALA A 157 -3.64 3.65 1.83
C ALA A 157 -2.41 3.25 1.00
N ARG A 158 -2.28 3.78 -0.22
CA ARG A 158 -1.11 3.57 -1.11
C ARG A 158 0.19 3.97 -0.40
N ASP A 159 0.21 5.12 0.24
CA ASP A 159 1.39 5.68 0.90
C ASP A 159 1.74 4.91 2.19
N PHE A 160 0.74 4.41 2.93
CA PHE A 160 0.97 3.47 4.04
C PHE A 160 1.57 2.14 3.57
N LEU A 161 1.10 1.60 2.43
CA LEU A 161 1.64 0.37 1.84
C LEU A 161 3.05 0.57 1.29
N ALA A 162 3.33 1.73 0.68
CA ALA A 162 4.65 2.13 0.21
C ALA A 162 5.70 2.21 1.34
N LEU A 163 5.28 2.68 2.52
CA LEU A 163 6.15 2.73 3.72
C LEU A 163 6.33 1.36 4.39
N ALA A 164 5.33 0.47 4.27
CA ALA A 164 5.36 -0.85 4.90
C ALA A 164 6.13 -1.90 4.09
N LEU A 165 6.00 -1.89 2.76
CA LEU A 165 6.41 -2.99 1.89
C LEU A 165 7.77 -2.76 1.20
N PRO A 166 8.63 -3.79 1.09
CA PRO A 166 10.00 -3.65 0.59
C PRO A 166 10.11 -3.34 -0.91
N TYR A 167 9.01 -3.46 -1.69
CA TYR A 167 9.03 -3.30 -3.15
C TYR A 167 9.61 -1.96 -3.62
N GLN A 168 9.32 -0.87 -2.91
CA GLN A 168 9.79 0.45 -3.32
C GLN A 168 11.28 0.66 -2.99
N ALA A 169 11.75 0.15 -1.84
CA ALA A 169 13.18 0.10 -1.53
C ALA A 169 13.96 -0.77 -2.54
N ALA A 170 13.38 -1.89 -2.98
CA ALA A 170 13.98 -2.79 -3.96
C ALA A 170 13.98 -2.25 -5.41
N MET A 171 13.21 -1.20 -5.71
CA MET A 171 13.19 -0.54 -7.02
C MET A 171 14.18 0.61 -7.13
N ASP A 172 14.44 1.33 -6.03
CA ASP A 172 15.22 2.57 -6.02
C ASP A 172 16.61 2.44 -5.36
N ALA A 173 16.98 1.28 -4.77
CA ALA A 173 18.28 1.06 -4.13
C ALA A 173 19.17 0.02 -4.87
N GLU A 174 20.47 0.29 -4.95
CA GLU A 174 21.47 -0.76 -5.21
C GLU A 174 21.48 -1.80 -4.06
N PRO A 175 21.80 -3.08 -4.35
CA PRO A 175 21.62 -4.17 -3.40
C PRO A 175 22.44 -3.97 -2.10
N PRO A 176 21.80 -3.84 -0.93
CA PRO A 176 22.50 -3.60 0.33
C PRO A 176 23.29 -4.84 0.76
N VAL A 177 24.57 -4.63 1.10
CA VAL A 177 25.57 -5.68 1.36
C VAL A 177 25.33 -6.48 2.66
N GLN A 178 24.30 -6.16 3.44
CA GLN A 178 23.97 -6.86 4.68
C GLN A 178 22.48 -7.22 4.77
N PRO A 179 22.12 -8.50 4.99
CA PRO A 179 20.77 -8.88 5.38
C PRO A 179 20.55 -8.51 6.85
N CYS A 180 20.07 -7.29 7.09
CA CYS A 180 19.38 -6.99 8.35
C CYS A 180 18.28 -8.05 8.56
N ARG A 181 18.09 -8.51 9.81
CA ARG A 181 17.07 -9.52 10.13
C ARG A 181 15.72 -9.07 9.58
N ALA A 182 15.24 -9.78 8.56
CA ALA A 182 13.96 -9.55 7.96
C ALA A 182 12.87 -10.12 8.87
N ASP A 183 12.51 -9.38 9.92
CA ASP A 183 11.23 -9.53 10.60
C ASP A 183 10.16 -9.42 9.51
N ALA A 184 9.61 -10.56 9.10
CA ALA A 184 8.94 -10.68 7.82
C ALA A 184 7.73 -9.75 7.76
N VAL A 185 7.78 -8.75 6.89
CA VAL A 185 6.70 -7.78 6.72
C VAL A 185 5.41 -8.53 6.41
N ARG A 186 4.46 -8.45 7.33
CA ARG A 186 3.11 -8.99 7.18
C ARG A 186 2.12 -7.82 7.28
N VAL A 187 1.45 -7.50 6.18
CA VAL A 187 0.47 -6.42 6.07
C VAL A 187 -0.93 -6.99 5.92
N LEU A 188 -1.85 -6.60 6.79
CA LEU A 188 -3.24 -7.06 6.76
C LEU A 188 -4.19 -5.92 6.36
N LEU A 189 -4.94 -6.10 5.27
CA LEU A 189 -6.02 -5.20 4.86
C LEU A 189 -7.35 -5.77 5.37
N VAL A 190 -8.08 -5.00 6.18
CA VAL A 190 -9.30 -5.44 6.88
C VAL A 190 -10.50 -4.58 6.51
N GLY A 191 -11.57 -5.15 5.98
CA GLY A 191 -12.78 -4.40 5.59
C GLY A 191 -13.51 -4.98 4.37
N PRO A 192 -14.45 -4.24 3.75
CA PRO A 192 -15.25 -4.75 2.64
C PRO A 192 -14.38 -5.12 1.43
N LEU A 193 -14.48 -6.36 0.93
CA LEU A 193 -13.57 -6.90 -0.10
C LEU A 193 -13.34 -5.98 -1.31
N ARG A 194 -14.39 -5.38 -1.88
CA ARG A 194 -14.29 -4.44 -3.03
C ARG A 194 -13.40 -3.22 -2.70
N ALA A 195 -13.41 -2.75 -1.47
CA ALA A 195 -12.55 -1.66 -1.00
C ALA A 195 -11.10 -2.13 -0.80
N LEU A 196 -10.90 -3.35 -0.28
CA LEU A 196 -9.56 -3.94 -0.10
C LEU A 196 -8.86 -4.17 -1.44
N LEU A 197 -9.56 -4.76 -2.41
CA LEU A 197 -9.06 -4.95 -3.77
C LEU A 197 -8.81 -3.60 -4.47
N THR A 198 -9.67 -2.60 -4.28
CA THR A 198 -9.44 -1.24 -4.80
C THR A 198 -8.10 -0.66 -4.31
N VAL A 199 -7.79 -0.82 -3.02
CA VAL A 199 -6.49 -0.40 -2.45
C VAL A 199 -5.34 -1.24 -3.03
N ALA A 200 -5.45 -2.57 -2.96
CA ALA A 200 -4.38 -3.48 -3.34
C ALA A 200 -4.00 -3.35 -4.83
N MET A 201 -4.99 -3.34 -5.73
CA MET A 201 -4.78 -3.16 -7.17
C MET A 201 -4.15 -1.79 -7.49
N THR A 202 -4.57 -0.72 -6.81
CA THR A 202 -3.99 0.62 -7.02
C THR A 202 -2.55 0.71 -6.52
N TYR A 203 -2.24 0.06 -5.39
CA TYR A 203 -0.87 -0.05 -4.88
C TYR A 203 0.03 -0.88 -5.80
N ILE A 204 -0.43 -2.04 -6.28
CA ILE A 204 0.34 -2.88 -7.21
C ILE A 204 0.62 -2.12 -8.52
N ALA A 205 -0.39 -1.45 -9.09
CA ALA A 205 -0.21 -0.66 -10.31
C ALA A 205 0.79 0.49 -10.13
N PHE A 206 0.79 1.14 -8.96
CA PHE A 206 1.79 2.14 -8.59
C PHE A 206 3.20 1.53 -8.46
N ALA A 207 3.37 0.46 -7.68
CA ALA A 207 4.66 -0.17 -7.42
C ALA A 207 5.27 -0.80 -8.69
N ALA A 208 4.46 -1.48 -9.51
CA ALA A 208 4.87 -2.06 -10.79
C ALA A 208 4.87 -1.06 -11.97
N ARG A 209 4.56 0.23 -11.71
CA ARG A 209 4.50 1.32 -12.69
C ARG A 209 3.65 1.01 -13.93
N CYS A 210 2.54 0.27 -13.75
CA CYS A 210 1.65 -0.21 -14.82
C CYS A 210 0.22 0.36 -14.70
N THR A 211 -0.74 -0.18 -15.46
CA THR A 211 -2.15 0.25 -15.36
C THR A 211 -2.95 -0.62 -14.41
N VAL A 212 -3.92 -0.04 -13.70
CA VAL A 212 -4.81 -0.77 -12.79
C VAL A 212 -5.60 -1.85 -13.55
N VAL A 213 -5.98 -1.58 -14.81
CA VAL A 213 -6.62 -2.57 -15.70
C VAL A 213 -5.71 -3.77 -15.99
N HIS A 214 -4.39 -3.58 -16.11
CA HIS A 214 -3.46 -4.68 -16.31
C HIS A 214 -3.41 -5.58 -15.08
N VAL A 215 -3.27 -5.01 -13.88
CA VAL A 215 -3.26 -5.79 -12.62
C VAL A 215 -4.58 -6.53 -12.41
N MET A 216 -5.71 -5.86 -12.63
CA MET A 216 -7.04 -6.48 -12.54
C MET A 216 -7.17 -7.71 -13.45
N ARG A 217 -6.66 -7.63 -14.69
CA ARG A 217 -6.65 -8.77 -15.62
C ARG A 217 -5.72 -9.88 -15.17
N SER A 218 -4.49 -9.57 -14.78
CA SER A 218 -3.52 -10.59 -14.34
C SER A 218 -4.06 -11.43 -13.19
N VAL A 219 -4.76 -10.83 -12.22
CA VAL A 219 -5.41 -11.60 -11.12
C VAL A 219 -6.53 -12.54 -11.63
N VAL A 220 -7.30 -12.16 -12.65
CA VAL A 220 -8.30 -13.05 -13.28
C VAL A 220 -7.64 -14.12 -14.17
N GLU A 221 -6.54 -13.79 -14.84
CA GLU A 221 -5.76 -14.69 -15.70
C GLU A 221 -4.97 -15.75 -14.90
N GLU A 222 -4.48 -15.39 -13.71
CA GLU A 222 -3.78 -16.29 -12.76
C GLU A 222 -4.77 -17.15 -11.95
N GLY A 223 -5.93 -16.59 -11.57
CA GLY A 223 -7.06 -17.35 -11.01
C GLY A 223 -6.91 -17.83 -9.56
N GLU A 224 -5.79 -17.54 -8.89
CA GLU A 224 -5.46 -18.09 -7.56
C GLU A 224 -6.42 -17.65 -6.43
N ASP A 225 -6.94 -16.42 -6.47
CA ASP A 225 -7.94 -15.91 -5.53
C ASP A 225 -9.34 -15.93 -6.18
N THR A 226 -10.03 -17.06 -6.04
CA THR A 226 -11.38 -17.27 -6.61
C THR A 226 -12.38 -16.18 -6.22
N GLN A 227 -12.35 -15.70 -4.97
CA GLN A 227 -13.28 -14.66 -4.51
C GLN A 227 -12.90 -13.28 -5.04
N ALA A 228 -11.62 -13.00 -5.30
CA ALA A 228 -11.24 -11.81 -6.06
C ALA A 228 -11.69 -11.93 -7.53
N CYS A 229 -11.55 -13.10 -8.17
CA CYS A 229 -12.02 -13.34 -9.54
C CYS A 229 -13.55 -13.17 -9.67
N GLU A 230 -14.33 -13.73 -8.75
CA GLU A 230 -15.78 -13.51 -8.65
C GLU A 230 -16.12 -12.02 -8.50
N MET A 231 -15.42 -11.31 -7.62
CA MET A 231 -15.62 -9.87 -7.39
C MET A 231 -15.20 -9.03 -8.60
N LEU A 232 -14.15 -9.42 -9.32
CA LEU A 232 -13.63 -8.77 -10.53
C LEU A 232 -14.58 -8.92 -11.72
N GLY A 233 -15.22 -10.09 -11.84
CA GLY A 233 -16.04 -10.49 -12.97
C GLY A 233 -15.22 -10.78 -14.23
N ALA A 234 -15.86 -11.36 -15.26
CA ALA A 234 -15.21 -11.77 -16.51
C ALA A 234 -14.49 -10.62 -17.25
N ASP A 235 -14.98 -9.38 -17.13
CA ASP A 235 -14.34 -8.19 -17.73
C ASP A 235 -13.13 -7.67 -16.93
N ALA A 236 -12.85 -8.23 -15.74
CA ALA A 236 -11.87 -7.76 -14.77
C ALA A 236 -12.03 -6.28 -14.37
N ARG A 237 -13.23 -5.89 -13.87
CA ARG A 237 -13.60 -4.48 -13.58
C ARG A 237 -14.07 -4.21 -12.16
N MET A 238 -14.36 -5.21 -11.33
CA MET A 238 -14.97 -5.03 -10.00
C MET A 238 -16.27 -4.20 -10.01
N GLY A 239 -17.08 -4.31 -11.06
CA GLY A 239 -18.27 -3.47 -11.25
C GLY A 239 -18.01 -1.96 -11.37
N LEU A 240 -16.74 -1.53 -11.57
CA LEU A 240 -16.36 -0.12 -11.68
C LEU A 240 -16.59 0.41 -13.09
N GLY A 241 -17.14 1.63 -13.17
CA GLY A 241 -17.29 2.36 -14.42
C GLY A 241 -15.96 2.92 -14.93
N GLU A 242 -15.89 3.28 -16.22
CA GLU A 242 -14.65 3.81 -16.82
C GLU A 242 -14.13 5.09 -16.17
N ARG A 243 -15.00 5.92 -15.57
CA ARG A 243 -14.58 7.12 -14.84
C ARG A 243 -13.81 6.76 -13.57
N GLU A 244 -14.20 5.67 -12.93
CA GLU A 244 -13.60 5.17 -11.69
C GLU A 244 -12.29 4.46 -11.98
N ILE A 245 -12.25 3.62 -13.02
CA ILE A 245 -11.03 2.99 -13.51
C ILE A 245 -9.98 4.06 -13.89
N ARG A 246 -10.37 5.10 -14.64
CA ARG A 246 -9.48 6.24 -14.95
C ARG A 246 -9.03 7.02 -13.71
N CYS A 247 -9.87 7.11 -12.69
CA CYS A 247 -9.49 7.69 -11.40
C CYS A 247 -8.41 6.83 -10.71
N LEU A 248 -8.60 5.52 -10.61
CA LEU A 248 -7.59 4.61 -10.05
C LEU A 248 -6.27 4.64 -10.83
N GLU A 249 -6.32 4.68 -12.16
CA GLU A 249 -5.11 4.84 -12.99
C GLU A 249 -4.37 6.17 -12.75
N TRP A 250 -5.08 7.26 -12.50
CA TRP A 250 -4.47 8.54 -12.14
C TRP A 250 -3.83 8.48 -10.75
N LEU A 251 -4.52 7.90 -9.76
CA LEU A 251 -4.02 7.72 -8.39
C LEU A 251 -2.80 6.78 -8.31
N ALA A 252 -2.72 5.79 -9.20
CA ALA A 252 -1.57 4.92 -9.35
C ALA A 252 -0.35 5.63 -9.98
N ARG A 253 -0.55 6.74 -10.71
CA ARG A 253 0.52 7.50 -11.39
C ARG A 253 1.02 8.73 -10.61
N GLU A 254 0.16 9.41 -9.85
CA GLU A 254 0.48 10.63 -9.06
C GLU A 254 1.42 10.41 -7.84
N GLY A 255 2.28 9.38 -7.89
CA GLY A 255 3.42 9.21 -6.98
C GLY A 255 4.78 9.55 -7.62
N LEU A 256 4.82 9.77 -8.94
CA LEU A 256 5.99 10.12 -9.75
C LEU A 256 5.97 11.61 -10.09
#